data_AF-A0A0X3SBY8-F1
#
_entry.id   AF-A0A0X3SBY8-F1
#
_cell.length_a   1.000
_cell.length_b   1.000
_cell.length_c   1.000
_cell.angle_alpha   90.00
_cell.angle_beta   90.00
_cell.angle_gamma   90.00
#
_symmetry.space_group_name_H-M   'P 1'
#
loop_
_entity.id
_entity.type
_entity.pdbx_description
1 polymer ?
#
loop_
_entity_poly.entity_id
_entity_poly.type
_entity_poly.pdbx_seq_one_letter_code
_entity_poly.pdbx_strand_id
1 'polypeptide(L)'
;MRDVAREAGVSVETVYTGFRSKSDLLMAALDVAVVGDAEPEALADRPEFALLGSGTRQERIAAAARLVTAIHERTAGVHLALREAAASNGDLAQRLRENQQRRRISIEQGMTRVAGREVTREERDGAWAVLGVEVYHLLTGISGWTPQQYEEWAAGVIDRLLDT
;
A
#
# COMPACT_ATOMS: atom_id res chain seq x y z
N MET A 1 -3.44 -22.54 0.96
CA MET A 1 -2.42 -23.46 1.52
C MET A 1 -1.93 -24.42 0.47
N ARG A 2 -2.74 -25.38 -0.03
CA ARG A 2 -2.30 -26.33 -1.07
C ARG A 2 -1.77 -25.65 -2.34
N ASP A 3 -2.53 -24.72 -2.90
CA ASP A 3 -2.11 -24.01 -4.12
C ASP A 3 -0.84 -23.19 -3.91
N VAL A 4 -0.73 -22.53 -2.74
CA VAL A 4 0.47 -21.78 -2.35
C VAL A 4 1.68 -22.69 -2.20
N ALA A 5 1.52 -23.85 -1.56
CA ALA A 5 2.60 -24.82 -1.39
C ALA A 5 3.09 -25.35 -2.75
N ARG A 6 2.16 -25.66 -3.66
CA ARG A 6 2.46 -26.08 -5.03
C ARG A 6 3.23 -25.00 -5.79
N GLU A 7 2.77 -23.76 -5.74
CA GLU A 7 3.42 -22.63 -6.42
C GLU A 7 4.84 -22.37 -5.86
N ALA A 8 4.99 -22.45 -4.54
CA ALA A 8 6.28 -22.26 -3.87
C ALA A 8 7.21 -23.49 -3.95
N GLY A 9 6.79 -24.60 -4.56
CA GLY A 9 7.60 -25.82 -4.65
C GLY A 9 7.88 -26.51 -3.31
N VAL A 10 7.01 -26.30 -2.30
CA VAL A 10 7.15 -26.87 -0.95
C VAL A 10 5.97 -27.76 -0.56
N SER A 11 6.13 -28.53 0.52
CA SER A 11 5.00 -29.29 1.08
C SER A 11 3.99 -28.38 1.77
N VAL A 12 2.74 -28.83 1.89
CA VAL A 12 1.70 -28.10 2.64
C VAL A 12 2.09 -27.95 4.11
N GLU A 13 2.74 -28.96 4.68
CA GLU A 13 3.24 -28.95 6.05
C GLU A 13 4.29 -27.86 6.27
N THR A 14 5.20 -27.67 5.31
CA THR A 14 6.18 -26.58 5.31
C THR A 14 5.51 -25.21 5.38
N VAL A 15 4.41 -25.00 4.64
CA VAL A 15 3.64 -23.75 4.72
C VAL A 15 3.03 -23.56 6.11
N TYR A 16 2.50 -24.64 6.72
CA TYR A 16 1.96 -24.58 8.08
C TYR A 16 3.03 -24.38 9.17
N THR A 17 4.27 -24.81 8.93
CA THR A 17 5.40 -24.50 9.82
C THR A 17 5.64 -22.98 9.89
N GLY A 18 5.55 -22.28 8.76
CA GLY A 18 5.71 -20.83 8.70
C GLY A 18 4.45 -20.05 9.11
N PHE A 19 3.26 -20.57 8.81
CA PHE A 19 1.99 -19.85 8.98
C PHE A 19 0.93 -20.73 9.64
N ARG A 20 0.49 -20.34 10.84
CA ARG A 20 -0.47 -21.12 11.64
C ARG A 20 -1.86 -21.21 11.00
N SER A 21 -2.21 -20.26 10.14
CA SER A 21 -3.50 -20.21 9.46
C SER A 21 -3.41 -19.56 8.08
N LYS A 22 -4.46 -19.73 7.26
CA LYS A 22 -4.61 -19.00 6.00
C LYS A 22 -4.67 -17.49 6.21
N SER A 23 -5.23 -17.04 7.34
CA SER A 23 -5.27 -15.62 7.73
C SER A 23 -3.88 -15.07 8.02
N ASP A 24 -3.04 -15.83 8.73
CA ASP A 24 -1.65 -15.41 9.01
C ASP A 24 -0.83 -15.34 7.73
N LEU A 25 -0.99 -16.31 6.83
CA LEU A 25 -0.37 -16.29 5.51
C LEU A 25 -0.84 -15.07 4.69
N LEU A 26 -2.14 -14.75 4.71
CA LEU A 26 -2.69 -13.60 3.97
C LEU A 26 -2.09 -12.28 4.48
N MET A 27 -1.99 -12.11 5.80
CA MET A 27 -1.39 -10.91 6.38
C MET A 27 0.10 -10.81 6.09
N ALA A 28 0.84 -11.91 6.18
CA ALA A 28 2.25 -11.92 5.81
C ALA A 28 2.47 -11.59 4.33
N ALA A 29 1.62 -12.12 3.45
CA ALA A 29 1.66 -11.79 2.03
C ALA A 29 1.36 -10.30 1.79
N LEU A 30 0.43 -9.71 2.55
CA LEU A 30 0.15 -8.27 2.48
C LEU A 30 1.37 -7.45 2.92
N ASP A 31 1.99 -7.80 4.04
CA ASP A 31 3.16 -7.06 4.57
C ASP A 31 4.33 -7.10 3.57
N VAL A 32 4.63 -8.26 2.99
CA VAL A 32 5.64 -8.42 1.92
C VAL A 32 5.25 -7.62 0.67
N ALA A 33 4.00 -7.67 0.24
CA ALA A 33 3.55 -6.96 -0.97
C ALA A 33 3.63 -5.43 -0.82
N VAL A 34 3.39 -4.90 0.39
CA VAL A 34 3.53 -3.46 0.67
C VAL A 34 4.98 -3.02 0.47
N VAL A 35 5.93 -3.73 1.07
CA VAL A 35 7.36 -3.37 0.98
C VAL A 35 7.92 -3.68 -0.41
N GLY A 36 7.48 -4.79 -1.03
CA GLY A 36 7.91 -5.24 -2.35
C GLY A 36 8.84 -6.46 -2.33
N ASP A 37 9.35 -6.83 -1.15
CA ASP A 37 10.19 -8.00 -0.92
C ASP A 37 10.04 -8.50 0.53
N ALA A 38 10.80 -9.54 0.89
CA ALA A 38 10.80 -10.13 2.22
C ALA A 38 11.98 -9.67 3.10
N GLU A 39 12.70 -8.63 2.69
CA GLU A 39 13.80 -8.08 3.48
C GLU A 39 13.24 -7.38 4.74
N PRO A 40 13.97 -7.43 5.88
CA PRO A 40 13.49 -6.92 7.16
C PRO A 40 13.49 -5.38 7.25
N GLU A 41 13.79 -4.68 6.16
CA GLU A 41 13.86 -3.23 6.10
C GLU A 41 12.48 -2.62 5.85
N ALA A 42 12.09 -1.71 6.75
CA ALA A 42 10.80 -1.02 6.67
C ALA A 42 10.75 -0.10 5.45
N LEU A 43 9.56 0.08 4.87
CA LEU A 43 9.35 0.95 3.71
C LEU A 43 9.91 2.37 3.92
N ALA A 44 9.80 2.91 5.14
CA ALA A 44 10.25 4.26 5.46
C ALA A 44 11.78 4.44 5.38
N ASP A 45 12.53 3.35 5.43
CA ASP A 45 13.99 3.32 5.36
C ASP A 45 14.49 2.98 3.95
N ARG A 46 13.59 2.65 3.02
CA ARG A 46 13.96 2.27 1.65
C ARG A 46 14.42 3.47 0.80
N PRO A 47 15.34 3.25 -0.18
CA PRO A 47 15.82 4.30 -1.07
C PRO A 47 14.70 5.04 -1.82
N GLU A 48 13.69 4.32 -2.30
CA GLU A 48 12.53 4.88 -2.99
C GLU A 48 11.71 5.81 -2.09
N PHE A 49 11.66 5.54 -0.78
CA PHE A 49 10.98 6.42 0.18
C PHE A 49 11.80 7.68 0.50
N ALA A 50 13.13 7.58 0.47
CA ALA A 50 14.01 8.75 0.62
C ALA A 50 13.82 9.77 -0.53
N LEU A 51 13.48 9.31 -1.74
CA LEU A 51 13.20 10.19 -2.88
C LEU A 51 12.01 11.12 -2.65
N LEU A 52 11.08 10.78 -1.76
CA LEU A 52 9.94 11.65 -1.41
C LEU A 52 10.39 12.96 -0.76
N GLY A 53 11.62 13.02 -0.22
CA GLY A 53 12.21 14.20 0.41
C GLY A 53 13.34 14.85 -0.40
N SER A 54 13.65 14.35 -1.60
CA SER A 54 14.85 14.75 -2.36
C SER A 54 14.50 15.45 -3.68
N GLY A 55 15.26 16.49 -4.02
CA GLY A 55 15.09 17.25 -5.26
C GLY A 55 13.97 18.29 -5.22
N THR A 56 13.53 18.71 -6.41
CA THR A 56 12.45 19.67 -6.62
C THR A 56 11.11 19.15 -6.12
N ARG A 57 10.14 20.04 -5.89
CA ARG A 57 8.78 19.64 -5.48
C ARG A 57 8.17 18.65 -6.48
N GLN A 58 8.34 18.90 -7.77
CA GLN A 58 7.82 18.06 -8.85
C GLN A 58 8.48 16.67 -8.85
N GLU A 59 9.79 16.58 -8.60
CA GLU A 59 10.49 15.29 -8.50
C GLU A 59 9.99 14.48 -7.30
N ARG A 60 9.78 15.12 -6.14
CA ARG A 60 9.22 14.47 -4.94
C ARG A 60 7.80 13.97 -5.15
N ILE A 61 6.96 14.78 -5.80
CA ILE A 61 5.58 14.39 -6.16
C ILE A 61 5.59 13.19 -7.10
N ALA A 62 6.43 13.23 -8.15
CA ALA A 62 6.55 12.12 -9.09
C ALA A 62 7.07 10.85 -8.42
N ALA A 63 8.01 10.96 -7.47
CA ALA A 63 8.49 9.83 -6.67
C ALA A 63 7.38 9.22 -5.80
N ALA A 64 6.57 10.06 -5.14
CA ALA A 64 5.44 9.62 -4.34
C ALA A 64 4.36 8.91 -5.18
N ALA A 65 4.04 9.48 -6.35
CA ALA A 65 3.08 8.89 -7.28
C ALA A 65 3.54 7.52 -7.81
N ARG A 66 4.81 7.39 -8.20
CA ARG A 66 5.41 6.09 -8.58
C ARG A 66 5.33 5.08 -7.44
N LEU A 67 5.74 5.49 -6.25
CA LEU A 67 5.80 4.60 -5.09
C LEU A 67 4.40 4.07 -4.73
N VAL A 68 3.41 4.96 -4.62
CA VAL A 68 2.05 4.57 -4.24
C VAL A 68 1.40 3.68 -5.32
N THR A 69 1.67 3.94 -6.60
CA THR A 69 1.21 3.11 -7.71
C THR A 69 1.80 1.70 -7.63
N ALA A 70 3.12 1.59 -7.49
CA ALA A 70 3.80 0.31 -7.40
C ALA A 70 3.33 -0.52 -6.19
N ILE A 71 3.07 0.11 -5.04
CA ILE A 71 2.51 -0.56 -3.86
C ILE A 71 1.10 -1.07 -4.15
N HIS A 72 0.24 -0.26 -4.76
CA HIS A 72 -1.12 -0.68 -5.06
C HIS A 72 -1.21 -1.77 -6.11
N GLU A 73 -0.35 -1.75 -7.13
CA GLU A 73 -0.25 -2.84 -8.10
C GLU A 73 -0.04 -4.20 -7.43
N ARG A 74 0.85 -4.27 -6.43
CA ARG A 74 1.16 -5.50 -5.70
C ARG A 74 0.09 -5.87 -4.67
N THR A 75 -0.55 -4.87 -4.06
CA THR A 75 -1.39 -5.08 -2.86
C THR A 75 -2.89 -5.11 -3.15
N ALA A 76 -3.37 -4.58 -4.29
CA ALA A 76 -4.80 -4.43 -4.56
C ALA A 76 -5.59 -5.75 -4.46
N GLY A 77 -5.10 -6.83 -5.06
CA GLY A 77 -5.76 -8.14 -4.99
C GLY A 77 -5.78 -8.71 -3.56
N VAL A 78 -4.69 -8.55 -2.81
CA VAL A 78 -4.60 -9.01 -1.42
C VAL A 78 -5.54 -8.22 -0.52
N HIS A 79 -5.63 -6.90 -0.71
CA HIS A 79 -6.57 -6.04 0.01
C HIS A 79 -8.03 -6.40 -0.26
N LEU A 80 -8.39 -6.70 -1.51
CA LEU A 80 -9.75 -7.14 -1.86
C LEU A 80 -10.09 -8.43 -1.11
N ALA A 81 -9.21 -9.44 -1.17
CA ALA A 81 -9.41 -10.70 -0.47
C ALA A 81 -9.51 -10.53 1.06
N LEU A 82 -8.69 -9.65 1.65
CA LEU A 82 -8.74 -9.34 3.08
C LEU A 82 -10.07 -8.68 3.46
N ARG A 83 -10.56 -7.73 2.66
CA ARG A 83 -11.85 -7.06 2.90
C ARG A 83 -13.02 -8.03 2.85
N GLU A 84 -13.05 -8.92 1.86
CA GLU A 84 -14.08 -9.95 1.74
C GLU A 84 -14.05 -10.92 2.93
N ALA A 85 -12.86 -11.39 3.31
CA ALA A 85 -12.70 -12.32 4.43
C ALA A 85 -13.06 -11.67 5.78
N ALA A 86 -12.75 -10.39 5.96
CA ALA A 86 -13.08 -9.62 7.16
C ALA A 86 -14.59 -9.50 7.41
N ALA A 87 -15.44 -9.59 6.38
CA ALA A 87 -16.89 -9.47 6.52
C ALA A 87 -17.52 -10.58 7.38
N SER A 88 -16.86 -11.74 7.49
CA SER A 88 -17.34 -12.91 8.24
C SER A 88 -16.37 -13.39 9.33
N ASN A 89 -15.24 -12.70 9.53
CA ASN A 89 -14.20 -13.09 10.47
C ASN A 89 -13.75 -11.88 11.33
N GLY A 90 -14.09 -11.90 12.62
CA GLY A 90 -13.79 -10.81 13.54
C GLY A 90 -12.31 -10.53 13.77
N ASP A 91 -11.45 -11.55 13.74
CA ASP A 91 -9.99 -11.40 13.84
C ASP A 91 -9.44 -10.68 12.59
N LEU A 92 -9.83 -11.12 11.40
CA LEU A 92 -9.45 -10.44 10.15
C LEU A 92 -10.01 -9.01 10.07
N ALA A 93 -11.21 -8.77 10.59
CA ALA A 93 -11.76 -7.42 10.68
C ALA A 93 -10.91 -6.51 11.59
N GLN A 94 -10.40 -7.04 12.71
CA GLN A 94 -9.49 -6.31 13.59
C GLN A 94 -8.15 -6.04 12.91
N ARG A 95 -7.54 -7.04 12.29
CA ARG A 95 -6.27 -6.89 11.56
C ARG A 95 -6.37 -5.92 10.38
N LEU A 96 -7.51 -5.91 9.67
CA LEU A 96 -7.80 -4.92 8.63
C LEU A 96 -7.83 -3.51 9.22
N ARG A 97 -8.51 -3.27 10.34
CA ARG A 97 -8.52 -1.96 11.01
C ARG A 97 -7.11 -1.51 11.40
N GLU A 98 -6.30 -2.40 11.98
CA GLU A 98 -4.92 -2.11 12.35
C GLU A 98 -4.06 -1.76 11.12
N ASN A 99 -4.22 -2.50 10.03
CA ASN A 99 -3.54 -2.20 8.76
C ASN A 99 -3.94 -0.82 8.22
N GLN A 100 -5.24 -0.46 8.27
CA GLN A 100 -5.70 0.88 7.87
C GLN A 100 -5.04 2.00 8.70
N GLN A 101 -4.83 1.79 10.00
CA GLN A 101 -4.12 2.77 10.84
C GLN A 101 -2.65 2.89 10.47
N ARG A 102 -1.95 1.76 10.24
CA ARG A 102 -0.54 1.79 9.78
C ARG A 102 -0.39 2.49 8.43
N ARG A 103 -1.31 2.25 7.49
CA ARG A 103 -1.34 2.93 6.19
C ARG A 103 -1.53 4.43 6.33
N ARG A 104 -2.42 4.88 7.23
CA ARG A 104 -2.64 6.30 7.51
C ARG A 104 -1.37 7.00 8.01
N ILE A 105 -0.64 6.36 8.93
CA ILE A 105 0.66 6.86 9.41
C ILE A 105 1.69 6.92 8.27
N SER A 106 1.75 5.88 7.43
CA SER A 106 2.70 5.82 6.30
C SER A 106 2.43 6.91 5.26
N ILE A 107 1.16 7.17 4.96
CA ILE A 107 0.75 8.27 4.05
C ILE A 107 1.13 9.62 4.65
N GLU A 108 0.86 9.86 5.93
CA GLU A 108 1.27 11.10 6.61
C GLU A 108 2.79 11.31 6.51
N GLN A 109 3.59 10.29 6.82
CA GLN A 109 5.05 10.35 6.72
C GLN A 109 5.56 10.64 5.29
N GLY A 110 4.92 10.04 4.28
CA GLY A 110 5.24 10.27 2.88
C GLY A 110 4.89 11.70 2.45
N MET A 111 3.68 12.16 2.77
CA MET A 111 3.20 13.49 2.41
C MET A 111 4.01 14.60 3.11
N THR A 112 4.41 14.43 4.38
CA THR A 112 5.34 15.34 5.08
C THR A 112 6.67 15.46 4.34
N ARG A 113 7.24 14.35 3.85
CA ARG A 113 8.48 14.39 3.04
C ARG A 113 8.28 15.15 1.73
N VAL A 114 7.20 14.86 1.01
CA VAL A 114 6.89 15.53 -0.27
C VAL A 114 6.71 17.04 -0.07
N ALA A 115 5.96 17.43 0.96
CA ALA A 115 5.72 18.82 1.31
C ALA A 115 6.99 19.55 1.77
N GLY A 116 7.92 18.85 2.43
CA GLY A 116 9.08 19.47 3.09
C GLY A 116 8.68 20.24 4.36
N ARG A 117 7.48 20.00 4.88
CA ARG A 117 6.90 20.56 6.10
C ARG A 117 5.90 19.58 6.69
N GLU A 118 5.53 19.79 7.95
CA GLU A 118 4.38 19.10 8.53
C GLU A 118 3.13 19.36 7.69
N VAL A 119 2.39 18.30 7.40
CA VAL A 119 1.11 18.37 6.68
C VAL A 119 -0.01 18.70 7.65
N THR A 120 -0.99 19.45 7.16
CA THR A 120 -2.20 19.73 7.93
C THR A 120 -3.04 18.47 8.09
N ARG A 121 -4.00 18.50 9.03
CA ARG A 121 -4.98 17.42 9.17
C ARG A 121 -5.74 17.18 7.86
N GLU A 122 -6.10 18.23 7.14
CA GLU A 122 -6.85 18.12 5.89
C GLU A 122 -6.01 17.47 4.79
N GLU A 123 -4.74 17.86 4.66
CA GLU A 123 -3.81 17.29 3.68
C GLU A 123 -3.59 15.79 3.91
N ARG A 124 -3.30 15.38 5.16
CA ARG A 124 -3.06 13.97 5.46
C ARG A 124 -4.33 13.12 5.36
N ASP A 125 -5.47 13.64 5.83
CA ASP A 125 -6.74 12.91 5.81
C ASP A 125 -7.26 12.79 4.37
N GLY A 126 -7.12 13.87 3.59
CA GLY A 126 -7.42 13.91 2.16
C GLY A 126 -6.56 12.93 1.38
N ALA A 127 -5.22 12.99 1.54
CA ALA A 127 -4.30 12.05 0.90
C ALA A 127 -4.62 10.59 1.26
N TRP A 128 -4.88 10.30 2.53
CA TRP A 128 -5.26 8.95 2.98
C TRP A 128 -6.54 8.43 2.31
N ALA A 129 -7.52 9.30 2.09
CA ALA A 129 -8.76 8.94 1.43
C ALA A 129 -8.58 8.74 -0.09
N VAL A 130 -7.95 9.68 -0.78
CA VAL A 130 -7.91 9.70 -2.25
C VAL A 130 -6.79 8.85 -2.86
N LEU A 131 -5.70 8.65 -2.13
CA LEU A 131 -4.62 7.74 -2.50
C LEU A 131 -4.80 6.35 -1.86
N GLY A 132 -6.02 5.99 -1.46
CA GLY A 132 -6.32 4.66 -0.96
C GLY A 132 -6.28 3.60 -2.06
N VAL A 133 -5.89 2.37 -1.74
CA VAL A 133 -5.96 1.20 -2.62
C VAL A 133 -7.36 0.97 -3.20
N GLU A 134 -8.40 1.38 -2.46
CA GLU A 134 -9.78 1.38 -2.94
C GLU A 134 -9.96 2.25 -4.19
N VAL A 135 -9.37 3.45 -4.20
CA VAL A 135 -9.44 4.37 -5.34
C VAL A 135 -8.60 3.84 -6.50
N TYR A 136 -7.43 3.26 -6.21
CA TYR A 136 -6.65 2.55 -7.23
C TYR A 136 -7.46 1.46 -7.92
N HIS A 137 -8.18 0.63 -7.15
CA HIS A 137 -9.01 -0.44 -7.70
C HIS A 137 -10.19 0.10 -8.54
N LEU A 138 -10.85 1.17 -8.08
CA LEU A 138 -11.92 1.81 -8.86
C LEU A 138 -11.41 2.34 -10.20
N LEU A 139 -10.22 2.94 -10.24
CA LEU A 139 -9.66 3.51 -11.47
C LEU A 139 -9.12 2.43 -12.41
N THR A 140 -8.30 1.52 -11.91
CA THR A 140 -7.64 0.51 -12.75
C THR A 140 -8.51 -0.71 -13.04
N GLY A 141 -9.16 -1.26 -12.01
CA GLY A 141 -9.97 -2.47 -12.11
C GLY A 141 -11.36 -2.25 -12.69
N ILE A 142 -11.99 -1.10 -12.40
CA ILE A 142 -13.37 -0.81 -12.83
C ILE A 142 -13.41 0.19 -13.98
N SER A 143 -12.63 1.27 -13.91
CA SER A 143 -12.63 2.33 -14.94
C SER A 143 -11.67 2.04 -16.10
N GLY A 144 -10.94 0.92 -16.05
CA GLY A 144 -10.07 0.44 -17.13
C GLY A 144 -8.78 1.23 -17.31
N TRP A 145 -8.34 1.97 -16.29
CA TRP A 145 -7.09 2.71 -16.36
C TRP A 145 -5.89 1.77 -16.31
N THR A 146 -4.87 2.11 -17.07
CA THR A 146 -3.52 1.55 -16.90
C THR A 146 -2.90 2.08 -15.60
N PRO A 147 -1.91 1.38 -15.02
CA PRO A 147 -1.20 1.90 -13.85
C PRO A 147 -0.50 3.24 -14.11
N GLN A 148 0.01 3.44 -15.33
CA GLN A 148 0.60 4.71 -15.77
C GLN A 148 -0.40 5.88 -15.69
N GLN A 149 -1.65 5.67 -16.13
CA GLN A 149 -2.70 6.70 -16.02
C GLN A 149 -3.05 7.00 -14.55
N TYR A 150 -3.06 5.98 -13.70
CA TYR A 150 -3.24 6.20 -12.26
C TYR A 150 -2.08 6.98 -11.66
N GLU A 151 -0.84 6.68 -12.01
CA GLU A 151 0.35 7.39 -11.53
C GLU A 151 0.29 8.88 -11.88
N GLU A 152 0.01 9.20 -13.15
CA GLU A 152 -0.11 10.59 -13.62
C GLU A 152 -1.22 11.36 -12.88
N TRP A 153 -2.36 10.70 -12.67
CA TRP A 153 -3.45 11.27 -11.90
C TRP A 153 -3.10 11.47 -10.42
N ALA A 154 -2.45 10.48 -9.80
CA ALA A 154 -2.03 10.54 -8.40
C ALA A 154 -1.04 11.68 -8.18
N ALA A 155 -0.09 11.89 -9.09
CA ALA A 155 0.82 13.04 -9.07
C ALA A 155 0.04 14.37 -9.05
N GLY A 156 -0.94 14.54 -9.95
CA GLY A 156 -1.77 15.74 -9.98
C GLY A 156 -2.65 15.93 -8.73
N VAL A 157 -3.09 14.84 -8.10
CA VAL A 157 -3.84 14.89 -6.84
C VAL A 157 -2.95 15.33 -5.68
N ILE A 158 -1.74 14.78 -5.57
CA ILE A 158 -0.76 15.15 -4.55
C ILE A 158 -0.42 16.64 -4.66
N ASP A 159 -0.17 17.12 -5.88
CA ASP A 159 0.16 18.53 -6.12
C ASP A 159 -0.97 19.46 -5.64
N ARG A 160 -2.22 19.19 -6.06
CA ARG A 160 -3.39 19.96 -5.64
C ARG A 160 -3.65 19.93 -4.14
N LEU A 161 -3.41 18.81 -3.47
CA LEU A 161 -3.59 18.70 -2.02
C LEU A 161 -2.56 19.53 -1.26
N LEU A 162 -1.33 19.63 -1.77
CA LEU A 162 -0.22 20.32 -1.10
C LEU A 162 -0.07 21.79 -1.52
N ASP A 163 -0.89 22.28 -2.45
CA ASP A 163 -0.85 23.66 -2.99
C ASP A 163 -1.55 24.70 -2.10
N THR A 164 -1.76 24.36 -0.82
CA THR A 164 -2.38 25.24 0.19
C THR A 164 -1.36 26.16 0.86
#